data_AF-A7EZG0-F1
#
_entry.id   AF-A7EZG0-F1
#
_cell.length_a   1.000
_cell.length_b   1.000
_cell.length_c   1.000
_cell.angle_alpha   90.00
_cell.angle_beta   90.00
_cell.angle_gamma   90.00
#
_symmetry.space_group_name_H-M   'P 1'
#
loop_
_entity.id
_entity.type
_entity.pdbx_description
1 polymer ?
#
loop_
_entity_poly.entity_id
_entity_poly.type
_entity_poly.pdbx_seq_one_letter_code
_entity_poly.pdbx_strand_id
1 'polypeptide(L)'
;MLPMYNSPLTNHGVLQANRLGTHLAASKVSNIFSSDLQRAVKTAEAIRTAQDNGTSLEVTKLELLREQDFGHYEKKPFHERSKDSNKTGKEIHYEAHRGDPGFKDVESKESMKRRMETFVKEHLMHLLEINDSNLNGDTIVTVAHGIILGHLWRVILRQFNPKNVSVGPDVPYPERGLEYIGGWSNTGYLELVIKSIPDVSPAKVGLDPLVSDEQSNDPTSVKLSNHNFDNFEVIMSLMVKSVNNQDHLKGLKKTRGGLGSLKHDSSQRTMDSFFKKRKLE
;
A
#
# COMPACT_ATOMS: atom_id res chain seq x y z
N MET A 1 -2.54 -19.52 19.70
CA MET A 1 -2.42 -18.42 18.73
C MET A 1 -2.37 -17.13 19.55
N LEU A 2 -1.26 -16.39 19.52
CA LEU A 2 -1.10 -15.19 20.36
C LEU A 2 -2.04 -14.07 19.87
N PRO A 3 -2.64 -13.27 20.78
CA PRO A 3 -3.61 -12.24 20.45
C PRO A 3 -3.03 -11.19 19.49
N MET A 4 -3.69 -11.03 18.35
CA MET A 4 -3.19 -10.39 17.11
C MET A 4 -3.27 -8.86 17.10
N TYR A 5 -3.27 -8.17 18.25
CA TYR A 5 -3.45 -6.71 18.23
C TYR A 5 -2.16 -5.99 17.78
N ASN A 6 -1.01 -6.34 18.35
CA ASN A 6 0.29 -5.79 17.96
C ASN A 6 1.38 -6.87 18.04
N SER A 7 1.13 -8.01 17.40
CA SER A 7 2.07 -9.13 17.40
C SER A 7 3.34 -8.78 16.60
N PRO A 8 4.53 -9.12 17.12
CA PRO A 8 5.78 -9.00 16.38
C PRO A 8 5.86 -10.09 15.30
N LEU A 9 6.83 -9.94 14.39
CA LEU A 9 7.17 -10.99 13.42
C LEU A 9 7.58 -12.29 14.13
N THR A 10 7.26 -13.42 13.51
CA THR A 10 7.84 -14.71 13.87
C THR A 10 9.25 -14.83 13.29
N ASN A 11 10.01 -15.85 13.71
CA ASN A 11 11.33 -16.14 13.12
C ASN A 11 11.26 -16.30 11.59
N HIS A 12 10.25 -17.01 11.08
CA HIS A 12 10.05 -17.12 9.63
C HIS A 12 9.68 -15.77 9.00
N GLY A 13 8.85 -14.96 9.67
CA GLY A 13 8.49 -13.63 9.21
C GLY A 13 9.69 -12.69 9.08
N VAL A 14 10.67 -12.78 9.99
CA VAL A 14 11.92 -12.00 9.89
C VAL A 14 12.75 -12.42 8.68
N LEU A 15 12.86 -13.72 8.40
CA LEU A 15 13.53 -14.20 7.19
C LEU A 15 12.85 -13.70 5.92
N GLN A 16 11.51 -13.72 5.89
CA GLN A 16 10.73 -13.19 4.77
C GLN A 16 11.00 -11.69 4.58
N ALA A 17 10.98 -10.90 5.66
CA ALA A 17 11.23 -9.46 5.62
C ALA A 17 12.64 -9.12 5.13
N ASN A 18 13.67 -9.84 5.61
CA ASN A 18 15.06 -9.61 5.19
C ASN A 18 15.28 -9.95 3.71
N ARG A 19 14.66 -11.03 3.22
CA ARG A 19 14.71 -11.38 1.79
C ARG A 19 14.00 -10.35 0.93
N LEU A 20 12.85 -9.83 1.40
CA LEU A 20 12.14 -8.75 0.72
C LEU A 20 13.04 -7.50 0.64
N GLY A 21 13.66 -7.10 1.75
CA GLY A 21 14.58 -5.96 1.77
C GLY A 21 15.74 -6.12 0.78
N THR A 22 16.39 -7.29 0.79
CA THR A 22 17.49 -7.59 -0.15
C THR A 22 17.02 -7.54 -1.61
N HIS A 23 15.82 -8.07 -1.89
CA HIS A 23 15.24 -8.08 -3.24
C HIS A 23 14.93 -6.67 -3.74
N LEU A 24 14.38 -5.82 -2.86
CA LEU A 24 14.06 -4.42 -3.19
C LEU A 24 15.29 -3.51 -3.20
N ALA A 25 16.46 -3.95 -2.73
CA ALA A 25 17.72 -3.21 -2.83
C ALA A 25 18.19 -3.00 -4.28
N ALA A 26 17.62 -3.74 -5.24
CA ALA A 26 17.84 -3.52 -6.67
C ALA A 26 17.22 -2.21 -7.19
N SER A 27 16.38 -1.55 -6.41
CA SER A 27 15.76 -0.26 -6.74
C SER A 27 16.07 0.76 -5.65
N LYS A 28 16.32 2.02 -6.05
CA LYS A 28 16.57 3.11 -5.10
C LYS A 28 15.26 3.50 -4.41
N VAL A 29 15.13 3.15 -3.14
CA VAL A 29 13.95 3.53 -2.35
C VAL A 29 14.13 4.95 -1.84
N SER A 30 13.22 5.84 -2.22
CA SER A 30 13.22 7.25 -1.80
C SER A 30 12.38 7.49 -0.56
N ASN A 31 11.28 6.74 -0.40
CA ASN A 31 10.34 6.90 0.71
C ASN A 31 9.83 5.55 1.21
N ILE A 32 9.70 5.41 2.52
CA ILE A 32 9.08 4.23 3.15
C ILE A 32 7.96 4.69 4.08
N PHE A 33 6.73 4.29 3.76
CA PHE A 33 5.58 4.42 4.65
C PHE A 33 5.26 3.07 5.28
N SER A 34 4.89 3.05 6.55
CA SER A 34 4.53 1.83 7.24
C SER A 34 3.36 2.04 8.19
N SER A 35 2.52 1.01 8.36
CA SER A 35 1.72 0.92 9.57
C SER A 35 2.63 0.93 10.79
N ASP A 36 2.21 1.65 11.81
CA ASP A 36 2.91 1.73 13.09
C ASP A 36 2.83 0.44 13.94
N LEU A 37 2.08 -0.57 13.51
CA LEU A 37 2.06 -1.90 14.14
C LEU A 37 3.41 -2.61 13.94
N GLN A 38 3.90 -3.27 15.00
CA GLN A 38 5.27 -3.82 15.06
C GLN A 38 5.65 -4.72 13.88
N ARG A 39 4.73 -5.57 13.41
CA ARG A 39 5.01 -6.46 12.26
C ARG A 39 5.29 -5.69 10.96
N ALA A 40 4.57 -4.59 10.74
CA ALA A 40 4.74 -3.75 9.56
C ALA A 40 6.00 -2.91 9.71
N VAL A 41 6.19 -2.25 10.86
CA VAL A 41 7.41 -1.50 11.18
C VAL A 41 8.66 -2.37 11.00
N LYS A 42 8.72 -3.56 11.59
CA LYS A 42 9.88 -4.45 11.45
C LYS A 42 10.14 -4.87 10.00
N THR A 43 9.09 -5.01 9.20
CA THR A 43 9.23 -5.33 7.77
C THR A 43 9.77 -4.12 7.00
N ALA A 44 9.25 -2.93 7.27
CA ALA A 44 9.74 -1.68 6.69
C ALA A 44 11.20 -1.38 7.07
N GLU A 45 11.58 -1.62 8.32
CA GLU A 45 12.96 -1.47 8.79
C GLU A 45 13.92 -2.46 8.12
N ALA A 46 13.48 -3.69 7.84
CA ALA A 46 14.29 -4.65 7.09
C ALA A 46 14.55 -4.16 5.65
N ILE A 47 13.55 -3.53 5.02
CA ILE A 47 13.69 -2.90 3.70
C ILE A 47 14.65 -1.71 3.77
N ARG A 48 14.44 -0.80 4.73
CA ARG A 48 15.31 0.37 4.98
C ARG A 48 16.76 -0.04 5.18
N THR A 49 17.00 -1.04 6.04
CA THR A 49 18.35 -1.52 6.38
C THR A 49 19.07 -2.15 5.19
N ALA A 50 18.32 -2.72 4.25
CA ALA A 50 18.90 -3.31 3.03
C ALA A 50 19.26 -2.27 1.96
N GLN A 51 18.81 -1.01 2.10
CA GLN A 51 19.21 0.07 1.20
C GLN A 51 20.61 0.56 1.57
N ASP A 52 21.55 0.54 0.61
CA ASP A 52 22.94 1.01 0.77
C ASP A 52 23.05 2.55 0.67
N ASN A 53 22.15 3.26 1.36
CA ASN A 53 21.89 4.69 1.13
C ASN A 53 22.27 5.59 2.32
N GLY A 54 23.26 5.21 3.13
CA GLY A 54 23.89 6.08 4.13
C GLY A 54 22.91 6.88 5.02
N THR A 55 22.41 6.28 6.11
CA THR A 55 21.74 6.92 7.27
C THR A 55 20.55 7.88 7.07
N SER A 56 20.19 8.33 5.87
CA SER A 56 19.17 9.39 5.70
C SER A 56 17.76 8.87 5.39
N LEU A 57 17.60 7.61 4.99
CA LEU A 57 16.27 7.05 4.71
C LEU A 57 15.59 6.65 6.02
N GLU A 58 14.42 7.23 6.27
CA GLU A 58 13.60 6.98 7.47
C GLU A 58 12.29 6.27 7.12
N VAL A 59 11.71 5.57 8.11
CA VAL A 59 10.37 4.96 7.99
C VAL A 59 9.33 5.90 8.58
N THR A 60 8.45 6.44 7.74
CA THR A 60 7.28 7.22 8.17
C THR A 60 6.18 6.26 8.63
N LYS A 61 5.91 6.26 9.95
CA LYS A 61 4.94 5.36 10.59
C LYS A 61 3.58 6.06 10.72
N LEU A 62 2.53 5.44 10.19
CA LEU A 62 1.22 6.05 10.06
C LEU A 62 0.13 5.12 10.61
N GLU A 63 -0.71 5.65 11.51
CA GLU A 63 -1.91 4.94 11.97
C GLU A 63 -2.91 4.71 10.82
N LEU A 64 -2.90 5.61 9.83
CA LEU A 64 -3.70 5.48 8.60
C LEU A 64 -3.48 4.15 7.89
N LEU A 65 -2.35 3.47 8.08
CA LEU A 65 -2.01 2.21 7.43
C LEU A 65 -2.30 0.96 8.28
N ARG A 66 -2.87 1.11 9.50
CA ARG A 66 -3.24 -0.03 10.36
C ARG A 66 -4.21 -0.97 9.66
N GLU A 67 -4.19 -2.24 10.07
CA GLU A 67 -5.17 -3.22 9.58
C GLU A 67 -6.59 -2.80 10.00
N GLN A 68 -7.60 -3.37 9.35
CA GLN A 68 -8.99 -3.28 9.81
C GLN A 68 -9.09 -3.48 11.33
N ASP A 69 -9.71 -2.54 12.03
CA ASP A 69 -10.03 -2.73 13.45
C ASP A 69 -11.15 -3.77 13.57
N PHE A 70 -10.87 -4.91 14.21
CA PHE A 70 -11.86 -5.97 14.39
C PHE A 70 -12.78 -5.74 15.60
N GLY A 71 -12.67 -4.60 16.28
CA GLY A 71 -13.53 -4.22 17.40
C GLY A 71 -13.57 -5.31 18.48
N HIS A 72 -14.78 -5.73 18.84
CA HIS A 72 -15.03 -6.81 19.80
C HIS A 72 -14.34 -8.15 19.44
N TYR A 73 -14.03 -8.40 18.17
CA TYR A 73 -13.38 -9.63 17.71
C TYR A 73 -11.87 -9.57 17.73
N GLU A 74 -11.29 -8.46 18.15
CA GLU A 74 -9.86 -8.40 18.42
C GLU A 74 -9.46 -9.50 19.40
N LYS A 75 -8.31 -10.14 19.12
CA LYS A 75 -7.74 -11.21 19.97
C LYS A 75 -8.55 -12.52 20.06
N LYS A 76 -9.77 -12.59 19.52
CA LYS A 76 -10.56 -13.82 19.43
C LYS A 76 -10.06 -14.75 18.31
N PRO A 77 -10.03 -16.08 18.51
CA PRO A 77 -9.68 -17.04 17.48
C PRO A 77 -10.47 -16.87 16.17
N PHE A 78 -9.85 -17.17 15.04
CA PHE A 78 -10.49 -17.02 13.72
C PHE A 78 -11.78 -17.84 13.57
N HIS A 79 -11.90 -18.99 14.24
CA HIS A 79 -13.12 -19.81 14.19
C HIS A 79 -14.29 -19.18 14.97
N GLU A 80 -14.01 -18.33 15.97
CA GLU A 80 -15.03 -17.49 16.62
C GLU A 80 -15.45 -16.32 15.73
N ARG A 81 -14.67 -16.01 14.68
CA ARG A 81 -15.00 -15.04 13.64
C ARG A 81 -15.80 -15.67 12.48
N SER A 82 -16.81 -16.50 12.78
CA SER A 82 -17.85 -17.10 11.89
C SER A 82 -17.44 -17.54 10.47
N LYS A 83 -17.69 -18.83 10.16
CA LYS A 83 -17.35 -19.50 8.88
C LYS A 83 -18.51 -19.67 7.88
N ASP A 84 -19.68 -19.07 8.09
CA ASP A 84 -20.84 -19.34 7.21
C ASP A 84 -21.09 -18.23 6.18
N SER A 85 -20.97 -18.62 4.91
CA SER A 85 -21.04 -17.76 3.73
C SER A 85 -22.46 -17.57 3.16
N ASN A 86 -23.51 -18.08 3.81
CA ASN A 86 -24.90 -17.91 3.40
C ASN A 86 -25.72 -17.11 4.44
N LYS A 87 -25.40 -15.80 4.58
CA LYS A 87 -26.06 -14.72 5.36
C LYS A 87 -26.50 -14.98 6.83
N THR A 88 -26.30 -13.93 7.64
CA THR A 88 -26.75 -13.63 9.03
C THR A 88 -26.22 -14.40 10.24
N GLY A 89 -25.25 -15.32 10.12
CA GLY A 89 -24.52 -15.81 11.31
C GLY A 89 -23.69 -14.71 12.01
N LYS A 90 -23.08 -13.80 11.22
CA LYS A 90 -22.41 -12.60 11.75
C LYS A 90 -23.42 -11.65 12.39
N GLU A 91 -24.44 -11.21 11.67
CA GLU A 91 -25.39 -10.21 12.17
C GLU A 91 -26.07 -10.67 13.48
N ILE A 92 -26.48 -11.94 13.60
CA ILE A 92 -27.09 -12.49 14.82
C ILE A 92 -26.13 -12.48 16.02
N HIS A 93 -24.87 -12.90 15.85
CA HIS A 93 -23.88 -12.87 16.94
C HIS A 93 -23.44 -11.45 17.30
N TYR A 94 -23.38 -10.55 16.30
CA TYR A 94 -23.07 -9.13 16.50
C TYR A 94 -24.21 -8.40 17.23
N GLU A 95 -25.46 -8.63 16.86
CA GLU A 95 -26.64 -8.04 17.52
C GLU A 95 -26.77 -8.52 18.98
N ALA A 96 -26.49 -9.79 19.24
CA ALA A 96 -26.55 -10.36 20.58
C ALA A 96 -25.57 -9.70 21.58
N HIS A 97 -24.42 -9.22 21.11
CA HIS A 97 -23.39 -8.60 21.97
C HIS A 97 -23.35 -7.07 21.84
N ARG A 98 -24.22 -6.46 21.01
CA ARG A 98 -24.25 -5.00 20.81
C ARG A 98 -24.65 -4.23 22.08
N GLY A 99 -25.34 -4.90 23.00
CA GLY A 99 -25.70 -4.37 24.31
C GLY A 99 -24.63 -4.54 25.40
N ASP A 100 -23.53 -5.24 25.11
CA ASP A 100 -22.50 -5.50 26.12
C ASP A 100 -21.68 -4.24 26.44
N PRO A 101 -21.43 -3.94 27.73
CA PRO A 101 -20.53 -2.86 28.11
C PRO A 101 -19.14 -3.03 27.48
N GLY A 102 -18.71 -2.06 26.67
CA GLY A 102 -17.42 -2.09 25.98
C GLY A 102 -17.41 -2.77 24.61
N PHE A 103 -18.59 -3.11 24.05
CA PHE A 103 -18.69 -3.53 22.66
C PHE A 103 -18.20 -2.44 21.70
N LYS A 104 -17.29 -2.83 20.78
CA LYS A 104 -16.80 -1.97 19.71
C LYS A 104 -17.11 -2.63 18.37
N ASP A 105 -17.75 -1.90 17.48
CA ASP A 105 -18.03 -2.36 16.12
C ASP A 105 -16.73 -2.59 15.32
N VAL A 106 -16.80 -3.54 14.37
CA VAL A 106 -15.74 -3.72 13.37
C VAL A 106 -15.67 -2.49 12.47
N GLU A 107 -14.46 -2.05 12.14
CA GLU A 107 -14.23 -0.94 11.22
C GLU A 107 -14.96 -1.19 9.89
N SER A 108 -15.77 -0.21 9.49
CA SER A 108 -16.54 -0.30 8.25
C SER A 108 -15.66 -0.17 7.01
N LYS A 109 -16.16 -0.69 5.88
CA LYS A 109 -15.51 -0.51 4.57
C LYS A 109 -15.34 0.96 4.19
N GLU A 110 -16.30 1.80 4.58
CA GLU A 110 -16.28 3.23 4.31
C GLU A 110 -15.24 3.96 5.16
N SER A 111 -15.07 3.57 6.44
CA SER A 111 -13.98 4.07 7.28
C SER A 111 -12.61 3.75 6.69
N MET A 112 -12.38 2.47 6.34
CA MET A 112 -11.13 2.05 5.69
C MET A 112 -10.87 2.79 4.39
N LYS A 113 -11.90 2.98 3.56
CA LYS A 113 -11.80 3.75 2.32
C LYS A 113 -11.36 5.20 2.60
N ARG A 114 -12.05 5.92 3.50
CA ARG A 114 -11.73 7.32 3.82
C ARG A 114 -10.30 7.51 4.29
N ARG A 115 -9.80 6.65 5.18
CA ARG A 115 -8.40 6.77 5.64
C ARG A 115 -7.37 6.41 4.57
N MET A 116 -7.72 5.57 3.60
CA MET A 116 -6.89 5.35 2.42
C MET A 116 -6.91 6.53 1.45
N GLU A 117 -8.06 7.19 1.29
CA GLU A 117 -8.17 8.45 0.54
C GLU A 117 -7.30 9.54 1.18
N THR A 118 -7.34 9.69 2.50
CA THR A 118 -6.44 10.57 3.26
C THR A 118 -4.98 10.21 3.01
N PHE A 119 -4.60 8.93 3.15
CA PHE A 119 -3.22 8.50 2.92
C PHE A 119 -2.73 8.81 1.50
N VAL A 120 -3.54 8.48 0.49
CA VAL A 120 -3.18 8.73 -0.92
C VAL A 120 -3.02 10.23 -1.17
N LYS A 121 -3.98 11.05 -0.71
CA LYS A 121 -3.93 12.50 -0.90
C LYS A 121 -2.74 13.16 -0.20
N GLU A 122 -2.53 12.86 1.09
CA GLU A 122 -1.57 13.58 1.93
C GLU A 122 -0.13 13.06 1.81
N HIS A 123 0.06 11.79 1.41
CA HIS A 123 1.39 11.18 1.40
C HIS A 123 1.84 10.68 0.03
N LEU A 124 0.94 10.18 -0.82
CA LEU A 124 1.33 9.57 -2.09
C LEU A 124 1.30 10.58 -3.24
N MET A 125 0.18 11.27 -3.42
CA MET A 125 -0.02 12.19 -4.56
C MET A 125 0.95 13.37 -4.52
N HIS A 126 1.19 13.92 -3.34
CA HIS A 126 2.17 15.00 -3.15
C HIS A 126 3.57 14.63 -3.67
N LEU A 127 4.00 13.38 -3.46
CA LEU A 127 5.29 12.89 -3.94
C LEU A 127 5.31 12.66 -5.47
N LEU A 128 4.16 12.37 -6.07
CA LEU A 128 4.08 12.19 -7.52
C LEU A 128 4.06 13.54 -8.24
N GLU A 129 3.45 14.56 -7.65
CA GLU A 129 3.38 15.92 -8.21
C GLU A 129 4.71 16.68 -8.11
N ILE A 130 5.42 16.60 -6.98
CA ILE A 130 6.71 17.31 -6.79
C ILE A 130 7.79 16.81 -7.76
N ASN A 131 7.74 15.54 -8.13
CA ASN A 131 8.84 14.88 -8.82
C ASN A 131 8.73 14.90 -10.36
N ASP A 132 7.79 15.66 -10.95
CA ASP A 132 7.53 15.66 -12.42
C ASP A 132 8.79 15.97 -13.29
N SER A 133 9.84 16.56 -12.70
CA SER A 133 11.14 16.79 -13.36
C SER A 133 12.26 15.80 -12.98
N ASN A 134 12.07 14.89 -12.02
CA ASN A 134 13.11 13.99 -11.49
C ASN A 134 12.64 12.55 -11.14
N LEU A 135 11.43 12.11 -11.53
CA LEU A 135 10.88 10.76 -11.28
C LEU A 135 11.68 9.58 -11.87
N ASN A 136 12.83 9.81 -12.50
CA ASN A 136 13.64 8.75 -13.08
C ASN A 136 14.34 7.91 -11.99
N GLY A 137 13.62 6.91 -11.47
CA GLY A 137 14.19 5.77 -10.75
C GLY A 137 13.93 5.70 -9.24
N ASP A 138 13.15 6.63 -8.68
CA ASP A 138 12.86 6.65 -7.25
C ASP A 138 11.63 5.78 -6.91
N THR A 139 11.79 4.87 -5.94
CA THR A 139 10.75 3.91 -5.52
C THR A 139 10.13 4.33 -4.19
N ILE A 140 8.80 4.38 -4.14
CA ILE A 140 8.03 4.57 -2.91
C ILE A 140 7.56 3.20 -2.41
N VAL A 141 7.86 2.87 -1.15
CA VAL A 141 7.44 1.61 -0.53
C VAL A 141 6.38 1.89 0.53
N THR A 142 5.24 1.17 0.47
CA THR A 142 4.20 1.21 1.50
C THR A 142 4.02 -0.18 2.12
N VAL A 143 4.22 -0.29 3.43
CA VAL A 143 4.13 -1.56 4.18
C VAL A 143 2.92 -1.53 5.12
N ALA A 144 1.91 -2.35 4.84
CA ALA A 144 0.68 -2.41 5.62
C ALA A 144 0.18 -3.86 5.80
N HIS A 145 -1.15 -4.09 5.74
CA HIS A 145 -1.79 -5.38 6.05
C HIS A 145 -2.80 -5.77 4.97
N GLY A 146 -3.17 -7.05 4.92
CA GLY A 146 -3.86 -7.61 3.76
C GLY A 146 -5.20 -6.95 3.43
N ILE A 147 -6.07 -6.69 4.42
CA ILE A 147 -7.39 -6.10 4.14
C ILE A 147 -7.22 -4.63 3.74
N ILE A 148 -6.46 -3.87 4.53
CA ILE A 148 -6.24 -2.46 4.23
C ILE A 148 -5.51 -2.21 2.91
N LEU A 149 -4.55 -3.06 2.52
CA LEU A 149 -3.88 -2.98 1.22
C LEU A 149 -4.87 -3.17 0.05
N GLY A 150 -5.88 -4.01 0.23
CA GLY A 150 -6.96 -4.14 -0.76
C GLY A 150 -7.80 -2.86 -0.89
N HIS A 151 -8.02 -2.13 0.20
CA HIS A 151 -8.66 -0.81 0.15
C HIS A 151 -7.75 0.25 -0.47
N LEU A 152 -6.48 0.28 -0.08
CA LEU A 152 -5.48 1.19 -0.65
C LEU A 152 -5.42 1.05 -2.18
N TRP A 153 -5.31 -0.18 -2.67
CA TRP A 153 -5.26 -0.45 -4.09
C TRP A 153 -6.45 0.15 -4.85
N ARG A 154 -7.68 -0.04 -4.34
CA ARG A 154 -8.89 0.51 -4.98
C ARG A 154 -8.91 2.03 -4.99
N VAL A 155 -8.37 2.66 -3.94
CA VAL A 155 -8.26 4.13 -3.89
C VAL A 155 -7.22 4.62 -4.89
N ILE A 156 -6.04 3.99 -4.96
CA ILE A 156 -4.99 4.31 -5.94
C ILE A 156 -5.53 4.15 -7.37
N LEU A 157 -6.13 3.01 -7.69
CA LEU A 157 -6.65 2.72 -9.03
C LEU A 157 -7.66 3.80 -9.50
N ARG A 158 -8.48 4.33 -8.58
CA ARG A 158 -9.45 5.39 -8.88
C ARG A 158 -8.84 6.76 -9.12
N GLN A 159 -7.55 6.97 -8.80
CA GLN A 159 -6.88 8.23 -9.11
C GLN A 159 -6.50 8.35 -10.59
N PHE A 160 -6.57 7.24 -11.35
CA PHE A 160 -6.15 7.20 -12.75
C PHE A 160 -7.36 7.06 -13.67
N ASN A 161 -7.32 7.73 -14.83
CA ASN A 161 -8.26 7.50 -15.89
C ASN A 161 -8.15 6.02 -16.36
N PRO A 162 -9.25 5.24 -16.44
CA PRO A 162 -9.18 3.83 -16.83
C PRO A 162 -8.48 3.58 -18.18
N LYS A 163 -8.53 4.54 -19.11
CA LYS A 163 -7.83 4.46 -20.40
C LYS A 163 -6.30 4.49 -20.28
N ASN A 164 -5.80 5.04 -19.17
CA ASN A 164 -4.37 5.19 -18.87
C ASN A 164 -3.88 4.11 -17.89
N VAL A 165 -4.75 3.14 -17.55
CA VAL A 165 -4.38 1.98 -16.72
C VAL A 165 -4.09 0.79 -17.63
N SER A 166 -2.92 0.21 -17.44
CA SER A 166 -2.49 -1.00 -18.16
C SER A 166 -2.03 -2.08 -17.19
N VAL A 167 -2.02 -3.31 -17.68
CA VAL A 167 -1.61 -4.49 -16.93
C VAL A 167 -0.48 -5.16 -17.68
N GLY A 168 0.61 -5.48 -16.99
CA GLY A 168 1.76 -6.17 -17.57
C GLY A 168 1.40 -7.57 -18.07
N PRO A 169 2.16 -8.12 -19.04
CA PRO A 169 1.83 -9.38 -19.70
C PRO A 169 1.81 -10.58 -18.74
N ASP A 170 2.58 -10.52 -17.65
CA ASP A 170 2.73 -11.61 -16.68
C ASP A 170 1.75 -11.54 -15.51
N VAL A 171 0.83 -10.56 -15.51
CA VAL A 171 -0.18 -10.41 -14.46
C VAL A 171 -1.45 -11.15 -14.89
N PRO A 172 -1.90 -12.18 -14.14
CA PRO A 172 -3.15 -12.87 -14.45
C PRO A 172 -4.32 -11.89 -14.45
N TYR A 173 -5.12 -11.90 -15.50
CA TYR A 173 -6.29 -11.03 -15.58
C TYR A 173 -7.33 -11.46 -14.53
N PRO A 174 -7.68 -10.60 -13.55
CA PRO A 174 -8.63 -10.97 -12.52
C PRO A 174 -10.05 -11.04 -13.10
N GLU A 175 -10.72 -12.19 -12.92
CA GLU A 175 -12.10 -12.42 -13.42
C GLU A 175 -13.11 -11.36 -12.96
N ARG A 176 -12.89 -10.76 -11.79
CA ARG A 176 -13.78 -9.78 -11.16
C ARG A 176 -13.40 -8.33 -11.44
N GLY A 177 -12.44 -8.09 -12.33
CA GLY A 177 -11.90 -6.76 -12.58
C GLY A 177 -10.68 -6.44 -11.71
N LEU A 178 -9.95 -5.41 -12.13
CA LEU A 178 -8.65 -5.06 -11.55
C LEU A 178 -8.78 -4.56 -10.10
N GLU A 179 -9.95 -4.14 -9.66
CA GLU A 179 -10.28 -3.75 -8.28
C GLU A 179 -10.17 -4.91 -7.27
N TYR A 180 -10.09 -6.16 -7.75
CA TYR A 180 -10.12 -7.37 -6.93
C TYR A 180 -8.94 -8.29 -7.24
N ILE A 181 -7.73 -7.83 -6.91
CA ILE A 181 -6.46 -8.55 -7.10
C ILE A 181 -6.22 -9.78 -6.19
N GLY A 182 -7.25 -10.25 -5.48
CA GLY A 182 -7.17 -11.42 -4.61
C GLY A 182 -6.57 -11.16 -3.23
N GLY A 183 -6.04 -12.22 -2.61
CA GLY A 183 -5.47 -12.20 -1.27
C GLY A 183 -3.97 -11.91 -1.26
N TRP A 184 -3.50 -11.33 -0.16
CA TRP A 184 -2.09 -11.03 0.05
C TRP A 184 -1.40 -12.14 0.83
N SER A 185 -0.22 -12.53 0.35
CA SER A 185 0.69 -13.37 1.12
C SER A 185 1.60 -12.51 2.01
N ASN A 186 2.12 -13.08 3.10
CA ASN A 186 3.11 -12.39 3.92
C ASN A 186 4.31 -11.98 3.05
N THR A 187 4.68 -10.69 3.12
CA THR A 187 5.73 -10.05 2.31
C THR A 187 5.52 -10.13 0.79
N GLY A 188 4.37 -10.61 0.32
CA GLY A 188 4.00 -10.49 -1.09
C GLY A 188 3.68 -9.02 -1.40
N TYR A 189 4.10 -8.54 -2.57
CA TYR A 189 3.96 -7.13 -2.93
C TYR A 189 3.25 -6.93 -4.27
N LEU A 190 2.63 -5.76 -4.41
CA LEU A 190 2.07 -5.24 -5.65
C LEU A 190 3.07 -4.23 -6.21
N GLU A 191 3.47 -4.41 -7.46
CA GLU A 191 4.40 -3.51 -8.14
C GLU A 191 3.63 -2.66 -9.15
N LEU A 192 3.73 -1.34 -8.99
CA LEU A 192 3.08 -0.35 -9.83
C LEU A 192 4.15 0.53 -10.47
N VAL A 193 3.99 0.83 -11.76
CA VAL A 193 4.80 1.80 -12.47
C VAL A 193 3.91 2.96 -12.85
N ILE A 194 4.22 4.16 -12.35
CA ILE A 194 3.48 5.39 -12.63
C ILE A 194 4.37 6.29 -13.49
N LYS A 195 3.82 6.85 -14.57
CA LYS A 195 4.54 7.73 -15.48
C LYS A 195 3.70 8.94 -15.85
N SER A 196 4.32 10.13 -15.87
CA SER A 196 3.71 11.34 -16.44
C SER A 196 3.34 11.11 -17.91
N ILE A 197 2.16 11.56 -18.31
CA ILE A 197 1.75 11.56 -19.72
C ILE A 197 2.14 12.93 -20.28
N PRO A 198 3.03 13.01 -21.28
CA PRO A 198 3.42 14.29 -21.86
C PRO A 198 2.17 15.00 -22.36
N ASP A 199 1.92 16.22 -21.87
CA ASP A 199 0.89 17.07 -22.43
C ASP A 199 1.27 17.40 -23.87
N VAL A 200 0.50 16.89 -24.82
CA VAL A 200 0.61 17.33 -26.21
C VAL A 200 -0.08 18.68 -26.25
N SER A 201 0.63 19.72 -25.80
CA SER A 201 0.21 21.10 -26.04
C SER A 201 -0.03 21.21 -27.55
N PRO A 202 -1.25 21.58 -28.01
CA PRO A 202 -1.47 21.80 -29.42
C PRO A 202 -0.46 22.87 -29.83
N ALA A 203 0.41 22.50 -30.77
CA ALA A 203 1.39 23.42 -31.34
C ALA A 203 0.65 24.72 -31.64
N LYS A 204 1.16 25.85 -31.12
CA LYS A 204 0.72 27.17 -31.56
C LYS A 204 0.92 27.22 -33.07
N VAL A 205 -0.14 26.90 -33.81
CA VAL A 205 -0.19 27.11 -35.26
C VAL A 205 -0.01 28.61 -35.43
N GLY A 206 0.96 28.94 -36.27
CA GLY A 206 1.60 30.25 -36.34
C GLY A 206 0.62 31.41 -36.47
N LEU A 207 1.12 32.56 -36.00
CA LEU A 207 0.64 33.87 -36.41
C LEU A 207 0.50 33.92 -37.93
N ASP A 208 -0.58 34.56 -38.39
CA ASP A 208 -0.50 35.68 -39.34
C ASP A 208 -1.87 36.42 -39.42
N PRO A 209 -1.92 37.68 -39.94
CA PRO A 209 -2.36 38.82 -39.13
C PRO A 209 -3.69 39.48 -39.54
N LEU A 210 -4.21 40.29 -38.59
CA LEU A 210 -5.03 41.51 -38.72
C LEU A 210 -6.01 41.64 -39.90
N VAL A 211 -7.32 41.67 -39.59
CA VAL A 211 -8.26 42.70 -40.11
C VAL A 211 -9.33 43.01 -39.04
N SER A 212 -9.62 44.31 -38.91
CA SER A 212 -10.58 45.01 -38.06
C SER A 212 -12.05 44.62 -38.30
N ASP A 213 -12.92 44.72 -37.29
CA ASP A 213 -13.78 45.90 -37.05
C ASP A 213 -14.84 45.65 -35.93
N GLU A 214 -15.48 46.74 -35.55
CA GLU A 214 -16.07 47.09 -34.27
C GLU A 214 -17.45 46.47 -33.86
N GLN A 215 -17.76 46.71 -32.57
CA GLN A 215 -19.07 47.05 -31.98
C GLN A 215 -20.07 45.95 -31.55
N SER A 216 -20.18 45.78 -30.22
CA SER A 216 -21.34 46.25 -29.40
C SER A 216 -21.94 45.26 -28.38
N ASN A 217 -22.18 45.82 -27.18
CA ASN A 217 -23.22 45.55 -26.17
C ASN A 217 -23.11 44.37 -25.17
N ASP A 218 -22.89 44.77 -23.91
CA ASP A 218 -23.19 44.10 -22.63
C ASP A 218 -24.73 43.91 -22.47
N PRO A 219 -25.24 42.93 -21.67
CA PRO A 219 -25.28 43.07 -20.21
C PRO A 219 -25.02 41.76 -19.41
N THR A 220 -24.17 41.87 -18.40
CA THR A 220 -24.37 41.40 -17.01
C THR A 220 -25.20 40.10 -16.81
N SER A 221 -24.50 38.99 -16.54
CA SER A 221 -25.07 37.91 -15.71
C SER A 221 -24.05 37.47 -14.66
N VAL A 222 -24.32 37.83 -13.41
CA VAL A 222 -23.63 37.30 -12.23
C VAL A 222 -24.02 35.83 -12.11
N LYS A 223 -23.11 34.92 -12.48
CA LYS A 223 -23.24 33.51 -12.12
C LYS A 223 -22.46 33.24 -10.84
N LEU A 224 -23.23 32.88 -9.82
CA LEU A 224 -22.78 32.36 -8.53
C LEU A 224 -21.66 31.34 -8.71
N SER A 225 -20.65 31.49 -7.85
CA SER A 225 -19.58 30.56 -7.57
C SER A 225 -20.13 29.17 -7.25
N ASN A 226 -20.11 28.27 -8.23
CA ASN A 226 -20.08 26.85 -7.95
C ASN A 226 -18.67 26.54 -7.44
N HIS A 227 -18.56 26.23 -6.15
CA HIS A 227 -17.41 25.53 -5.60
C HIS A 227 -17.28 24.18 -6.30
N ASN A 228 -16.63 24.17 -7.46
CA ASN A 228 -16.10 22.96 -8.04
C ASN A 228 -15.02 22.47 -7.09
N PHE A 229 -15.24 21.30 -6.51
CA PHE A 229 -14.14 20.49 -6.02
C PHE A 229 -13.21 20.30 -7.21
N ASP A 230 -11.99 20.85 -7.12
CA ASP A 230 -10.95 20.65 -8.12
C ASP A 230 -10.70 19.13 -8.24
N ASN A 231 -11.33 18.51 -9.23
CA ASN A 231 -10.93 17.24 -9.77
C ASN A 231 -9.59 17.47 -10.47
N PHE A 232 -8.50 17.41 -9.69
CA PHE A 232 -7.17 17.22 -10.25
C PHE A 232 -7.16 15.85 -10.93
N GLU A 233 -7.55 15.79 -12.21
CA GLU A 233 -7.33 14.60 -13.02
C GLU A 233 -5.82 14.51 -13.24
N VAL A 234 -5.24 13.54 -12.55
CA VAL A 234 -3.82 13.26 -12.59
C VAL A 234 -3.45 12.85 -14.01
N ILE A 235 -2.65 13.66 -14.71
CA ILE A 235 -2.16 13.38 -16.07
C ILE A 235 -1.00 12.37 -15.99
N MET A 236 -1.28 11.20 -15.43
CA MET A 236 -0.34 10.09 -15.32
C MET A 236 -0.97 8.80 -15.82
N SER A 237 -0.11 7.87 -16.23
CA SER A 237 -0.46 6.49 -16.55
C SER A 237 -0.03 5.57 -15.41
N LEU A 238 -0.79 4.49 -15.24
CA LEU A 238 -0.52 3.45 -14.25
C LEU A 238 -0.35 2.11 -14.97
N MET A 239 0.72 1.40 -14.68
CA MET A 239 0.93 0.02 -15.12
C MET A 239 1.06 -0.90 -13.90
N VAL A 240 0.18 -1.90 -13.81
CA VAL A 240 0.31 -2.98 -12.83
C VAL A 240 1.33 -3.99 -13.35
N LYS A 241 2.51 -4.04 -12.74
CA LYS A 241 3.62 -4.88 -13.20
C LYS A 241 3.60 -6.27 -12.58
N SER A 242 3.23 -6.39 -11.31
CA SER A 242 3.07 -7.69 -10.65
C SER A 242 2.07 -7.62 -9.49
N VAL A 243 1.31 -8.70 -9.27
CA VAL A 243 0.33 -8.82 -8.18
C VAL A 243 0.76 -9.91 -7.22
N ASN A 244 0.88 -9.56 -5.93
CA ASN A 244 1.29 -10.49 -4.86
C ASN A 244 2.58 -11.26 -5.23
N ASN A 245 3.58 -10.57 -5.78
CA ASN A 245 4.86 -11.15 -6.16
C ASN A 245 5.59 -11.70 -4.90
N GLN A 246 6.15 -12.91 -5.02
CA GLN A 246 6.87 -13.61 -3.96
C GLN A 246 8.22 -14.17 -4.41
N ASP A 247 8.83 -13.61 -5.45
CA ASP A 247 10.06 -14.12 -6.04
C ASP A 247 11.21 -14.18 -5.03
N HIS A 248 11.29 -13.21 -4.11
CA HIS A 248 12.24 -13.20 -2.99
C HIS A 248 12.08 -14.39 -2.04
N LEU A 249 10.94 -15.06 -2.04
CA LEU A 249 10.66 -16.22 -1.20
C LEU A 249 11.02 -17.55 -1.88
N LYS A 250 11.42 -17.56 -3.15
CA LYS A 250 11.84 -18.78 -3.84
C LYS A 250 12.92 -19.51 -3.03
N GLY A 251 12.68 -20.79 -2.78
CA GLY A 251 13.55 -21.65 -1.97
C GLY A 251 13.56 -21.40 -0.45
N LEU A 252 12.78 -20.45 0.09
CA LEU A 252 12.67 -20.25 1.54
C LEU A 252 11.80 -21.35 2.15
N LYS A 253 12.39 -22.20 3.00
CA LYS A 253 11.66 -23.24 3.74
C LYS A 253 11.38 -22.78 5.17
N LYS A 254 10.20 -23.12 5.69
CA LYS A 254 9.92 -22.99 7.13
C LYS A 254 10.82 -23.94 7.91
N THR A 255 11.39 -23.46 9.00
CA THR A 255 12.19 -24.29 9.91
C THR A 255 11.32 -25.37 10.54
N ARG A 256 11.84 -26.60 10.59
CA ARG A 256 11.16 -27.76 11.19
C ARG A 256 11.02 -27.58 12.71
N GLY A 257 10.05 -28.26 13.31
CA GLY A 257 9.87 -28.26 14.77
C GLY A 257 9.19 -27.02 15.36
N GLY A 258 8.45 -26.24 14.56
CA GLY A 258 7.64 -25.11 15.05
C GLY A 258 8.41 -23.82 15.37
N LEU A 259 9.75 -23.85 15.34
CA LEU A 259 10.63 -22.70 15.61
C LEU A 259 10.33 -21.49 14.71
N GLY A 260 9.90 -21.71 13.47
CA GLY A 260 9.56 -20.64 12.52
C GLY A 260 8.29 -19.86 12.89
N SER A 261 7.42 -20.44 13.72
CA SER A 261 6.16 -19.84 14.18
C SER A 261 6.30 -19.12 15.52
N LEU A 262 7.44 -19.27 16.21
CA LEU A 262 7.72 -18.55 17.46
C LEU A 262 7.98 -17.07 17.19
N LYS A 263 7.61 -16.23 18.16
CA LYS A 263 7.96 -14.81 18.18
C LYS A 263 9.48 -14.67 18.02
N HIS A 264 9.90 -13.79 17.12
CA HIS A 264 11.31 -13.49 16.96
C HIS A 264 11.85 -12.72 18.17
N ASP A 265 12.97 -13.19 18.68
CA ASP A 265 13.74 -12.56 19.75
C ASP A 265 15.09 -12.13 19.17
N SER A 266 15.34 -10.83 19.17
CA SER A 266 16.56 -10.23 18.61
C SER A 266 17.83 -10.60 19.38
N SER A 267 17.70 -11.13 20.60
CA SER A 267 18.83 -11.68 21.36
C SER A 267 19.25 -13.07 20.88
N GLN A 268 18.41 -13.76 20.10
CA GLN A 268 18.74 -15.08 19.55
C GLN A 268 19.80 -14.94 18.46
N ARG A 269 20.93 -15.62 18.68
CA ARG A 269 22.06 -15.66 17.76
C ARG A 269 21.71 -16.48 16.52
N THR A 270 21.99 -15.93 15.33
CA THR A 270 21.83 -16.66 14.06
C THR A 270 22.90 -17.75 13.95
N MET A 271 22.61 -18.82 13.21
CA MET A 271 23.56 -19.93 13.03
C MET A 271 24.90 -19.45 12.45
N ASP A 272 24.88 -18.41 11.59
CA ASP A 272 26.07 -17.79 11.00
C ASP A 272 27.01 -17.17 12.05
N SER A 273 26.46 -16.73 13.19
CA SER A 273 27.27 -16.21 14.30
C SER A 273 28.09 -17.29 15.00
N PHE A 274 27.72 -18.56 14.88
CA PHE A 274 28.50 -19.70 15.39
C PHE A 274 29.63 -20.10 14.44
N PHE A 275 29.52 -19.78 13.14
CA PHE A 275 30.53 -20.15 12.13
C PHE A 275 31.59 -19.06 11.88
N LYS A 276 31.44 -17.84 12.43
CA LYS A 276 32.49 -16.82 12.39
C LYS A 276 33.52 -16.99 13.52
N LYS A 277 34.54 -17.81 13.26
CA LYS A 277 35.97 -17.62 13.61
C LYS A 277 36.76 -18.92 13.33
N ARG A 278 37.23 -19.10 12.10
CA ARG A 278 38.56 -19.69 11.89
C ARG A 278 39.47 -18.52 11.51
N LYS A 279 40.38 -18.16 12.42
CA LYS A 279 41.53 -17.34 12.04
C LYS A 279 42.27 -18.12 10.96
N LEU A 280 42.51 -17.46 9.82
CA LEU A 280 43.66 -17.83 8.99
C LEU A 280 44.88 -17.43 9.81
N GLU A 281 45.58 -18.41 10.35
CA GLU A 281 47.01 -18.30 10.67
C GLU A 281 47.79 -18.70 9.42
#